data_AF-A0A429EFV6-F1
#
_entry.id   AF-A0A429EFV6-F1
#
_cell.length_a   1.000
_cell.length_b   1.000
_cell.length_c   1.000
_cell.angle_alpha   90.00
_cell.angle_beta   90.00
_cell.angle_gamma   90.00
#
_symmetry.space_group_name_H-M   'P 1'
#
loop_
_entity.id
_entity.type
_entity.pdbx_description
1 polymer ?
#
loop_
_entity_poly.entity_id
_entity_poly.type
_entity_poly.pdbx_seq_one_letter_code
_entity_poly.pdbx_strand_id
1 'polypeptide(L)'
;MEPTSKLVDAVRVLVVRYCRARIGRRSGTYDIADAVAKDSCREIVAGTAGARALLAFAYDVTHGLVDDFHRTAAELPNPLSGLPGQQREIMVLRSLVGLSADDTALALGCSVQAVRLGQHRALTALRPARA
;
A
#
# COMPACT_ATOMS: atom_id res chain seq x y z
N MET A 1 18.40 -20.52 -8.87
CA MET A 1 17.35 -19.62 -9.40
C MET A 1 16.06 -19.73 -8.57
N GLU A 2 16.17 -19.82 -7.24
CA GLU A 2 15.08 -20.00 -6.27
C GLU A 2 14.73 -18.76 -5.41
N PRO A 3 15.68 -17.85 -5.06
CA PRO A 3 15.36 -16.78 -4.09
C PRO A 3 14.53 -15.65 -4.70
N THR A 4 14.67 -15.38 -6.00
CA THR A 4 13.92 -14.33 -6.71
C THR A 4 12.44 -14.68 -6.82
N SER A 5 12.09 -15.94 -7.07
CA SER A 5 10.69 -16.39 -7.12
C SER A 5 10.00 -16.19 -5.77
N LYS A 6 10.62 -16.64 -4.68
CA LYS A 6 10.07 -16.48 -3.31
C LYS A 6 9.89 -15.02 -2.92
N LEU A 7 10.81 -14.15 -3.35
CA LEU A 7 10.71 -12.72 -3.11
C LEU A 7 9.54 -12.10 -3.89
N VAL A 8 9.39 -12.45 -5.17
CA VAL A 8 8.28 -11.99 -6.00
C VAL A 8 6.94 -12.49 -5.45
N ASP A 9 6.87 -13.73 -4.96
CA ASP A 9 5.67 -14.27 -4.30
C ASP A 9 5.34 -13.52 -3.00
N ALA A 10 6.34 -13.17 -2.20
CA ALA A 10 6.14 -12.36 -1.00
C ALA A 10 5.60 -10.95 -1.36
N VAL A 11 6.19 -10.30 -2.37
CA VAL A 11 5.73 -8.98 -2.85
C VAL A 11 4.30 -9.06 -3.36
N ARG A 12 3.94 -10.11 -4.11
CA ARG A 12 2.56 -10.32 -4.59
C ARG A 12 1.54 -10.31 -3.46
N VAL A 13 1.83 -10.96 -2.33
CA VAL A 13 0.93 -10.96 -1.17
C VAL A 13 0.75 -9.54 -0.61
N LEU A 14 1.83 -8.76 -0.54
CA LEU A 14 1.79 -7.37 -0.06
C LEU A 14 0.98 -6.47 -1.00
N VAL A 15 1.20 -6.59 -2.30
CA VAL A 15 0.49 -5.85 -3.36
C VAL A 15 -1.01 -6.11 -3.28
N VAL A 16 -1.44 -7.37 -3.20
CA VAL A 16 -2.86 -7.72 -3.08
C VAL A 16 -3.50 -7.13 -1.83
N ARG A 17 -2.82 -7.24 -0.67
CA ARG A 17 -3.32 -6.65 0.59
C ARG A 17 -3.48 -5.14 0.46
N TYR A 18 -2.50 -4.48 -0.14
CA TYR A 18 -2.48 -3.04 -0.34
C TYR A 18 -3.62 -2.58 -1.27
N CYS A 19 -3.77 -3.19 -2.45
CA CYS A 19 -4.84 -2.85 -3.38
C CYS A 19 -6.22 -3.05 -2.75
N ARG A 20 -6.45 -4.19 -2.07
CA ARG A 20 -7.71 -4.46 -1.37
C ARG A 20 -8.00 -3.47 -0.25
N ALA A 21 -6.98 -3.03 0.48
CA ALA A 21 -7.11 -2.01 1.52
C ALA A 21 -7.47 -0.63 0.96
N ARG A 22 -6.85 -0.24 -0.16
CA ARG A 22 -7.02 1.09 -0.77
C ARG A 22 -8.25 1.21 -1.67
N ILE A 23 -8.68 0.12 -2.30
CA ILE A 23 -9.81 0.10 -3.25
C ILE A 23 -11.10 -0.40 -2.57
N GLY A 24 -10.98 -1.33 -1.60
CA GLY A 24 -12.14 -1.90 -0.92
C GLY A 24 -12.86 -2.97 -1.76
N ARG A 25 -14.07 -3.34 -1.31
CA ARG A 25 -14.94 -4.33 -1.98
C ARG A 25 -16.00 -3.64 -2.84
N ARG A 26 -16.41 -4.27 -3.94
CA ARG A 26 -17.60 -3.89 -4.72
C ARG A 26 -18.56 -5.07 -4.80
N SER A 27 -19.84 -4.85 -4.48
CA SER A 27 -20.84 -5.92 -4.45
C SER A 27 -20.41 -7.16 -3.66
N GLY A 28 -19.58 -6.97 -2.62
CA GLY A 28 -19.05 -8.04 -1.78
C GLY A 28 -17.73 -8.68 -2.23
N THR A 29 -17.23 -8.42 -3.44
CA THR A 29 -15.99 -9.02 -3.99
C THR A 29 -14.84 -8.01 -4.08
N TYR A 30 -13.62 -8.51 -4.30
CA TYR A 30 -12.39 -7.71 -4.48
C TYR A 30 -11.94 -7.64 -5.95
N ASP A 31 -12.80 -7.95 -6.92
CA ASP A 31 -12.39 -8.21 -8.31
C ASP A 31 -11.65 -7.01 -8.93
N ILE A 32 -12.07 -5.78 -8.62
CA ILE A 32 -11.40 -4.56 -9.07
C ILE A 32 -10.02 -4.42 -8.42
N ALA A 33 -9.94 -4.62 -7.10
CA ALA A 33 -8.68 -4.54 -6.37
C ALA A 33 -7.68 -5.61 -6.84
N ASP A 34 -8.17 -6.81 -7.14
CA ASP A 34 -7.37 -7.93 -7.64
C ASP A 34 -6.91 -7.71 -9.09
N ALA A 35 -7.72 -7.03 -9.92
CA ALA A 35 -7.32 -6.59 -11.24
C ALA A 35 -6.16 -5.59 -11.17
N VAL A 36 -6.28 -4.54 -10.34
CA VAL A 36 -5.20 -3.56 -10.13
C VAL A 36 -3.95 -4.24 -9.55
N ALA A 37 -4.10 -5.15 -8.59
CA ALA A 37 -2.97 -5.91 -8.04
C ALA A 37 -2.24 -6.74 -9.12
N LYS A 38 -2.99 -7.31 -10.08
CA LYS A 38 -2.43 -8.07 -11.20
C LYS A 38 -1.64 -7.16 -12.15
N ASP A 39 -2.14 -5.96 -12.44
CA ASP A 39 -1.42 -4.95 -13.21
C ASP A 39 -0.13 -4.52 -12.50
N SER A 40 -0.21 -4.23 -11.20
CA SER A 40 0.96 -3.88 -10.39
C SER A 40 2.00 -5.00 -10.39
N CYS A 41 1.60 -6.27 -10.22
CA CYS A 41 2.55 -7.39 -10.26
C CYS A 41 3.25 -7.52 -11.61
N ARG A 42 2.54 -7.28 -12.72
CA ARG A 42 3.14 -7.31 -14.07
C ARG A 42 4.21 -6.23 -14.22
N GLU A 43 3.90 -5.00 -13.82
CA GLU A 43 4.86 -3.89 -13.88
C GLU A 43 6.05 -4.10 -12.95
N ILE A 44 5.81 -4.63 -11.74
CA ILE A 44 6.88 -4.95 -10.79
C ILE A 44 7.83 -6.00 -11.36
N VAL A 45 7.31 -7.09 -11.93
CA VAL A 45 8.13 -8.14 -12.53
C VAL A 45 8.92 -7.61 -13.72
N ALA A 46 8.32 -6.74 -14.54
CA ALA A 46 8.99 -6.12 -15.69
C ALA A 46 10.14 -5.17 -15.25
N GLY A 47 9.97 -4.45 -14.14
CA GLY A 47 10.95 -3.47 -13.65
C GLY A 47 11.92 -3.98 -12.59
N THR A 48 11.73 -5.20 -12.05
CA THR A 48 12.48 -5.66 -10.85
C THR A 48 13.99 -5.73 -11.05
N ALA A 49 14.48 -5.94 -12.27
CA ALA A 49 15.91 -6.03 -12.54
C ALA A 49 16.65 -4.69 -12.37
N GLY A 50 15.94 -3.56 -12.52
CA GLY A 50 16.49 -2.21 -12.35
C GLY A 50 16.24 -1.61 -10.97
N ALA A 51 15.45 -2.28 -10.12
CA ALA A 51 15.05 -1.73 -8.83
C ALA A 51 16.20 -1.76 -7.82
N ARG A 52 16.63 -0.60 -7.32
CA ARG A 52 17.65 -0.51 -6.26
C ARG A 52 17.14 -1.04 -4.91
N ALA A 53 15.84 -0.89 -4.66
CA ALA A 53 15.14 -1.48 -3.52
C ALA A 53 13.76 -1.97 -3.98
N LEU A 54 13.58 -3.29 -4.01
CA LEU A 54 12.36 -3.90 -4.57
C LEU A 54 11.09 -3.46 -3.84
N LEU A 55 11.14 -3.34 -2.51
CA LEU A 55 9.96 -2.95 -1.72
C LEU A 55 9.51 -1.51 -2.02
N ALA A 56 10.45 -0.57 -2.11
CA ALA A 56 10.16 0.82 -2.47
C ALA A 56 9.60 0.91 -3.89
N PHE A 57 10.26 0.24 -4.84
CA PHE A 57 9.79 0.17 -6.23
C PHE A 57 8.38 -0.43 -6.34
N ALA A 58 8.12 -1.53 -5.65
CA ALA A 58 6.81 -2.17 -5.63
C ALA A 58 5.74 -1.27 -5.01
N TYR A 59 6.08 -0.54 -3.95
CA TYR A 59 5.18 0.45 -3.37
C TYR A 59 4.87 1.57 -4.36
N ASP A 60 5.86 2.18 -5.01
CA ASP A 60 5.66 3.28 -5.96
C ASP A 60 4.76 2.88 -7.13
N VAL A 61 5.04 1.73 -7.75
CA VAL A 61 4.22 1.18 -8.85
C VAL A 61 2.78 0.95 -8.39
N THR A 62 2.61 0.25 -7.25
CA THR A 62 1.27 -0.12 -6.78
C THR A 62 0.49 1.11 -6.32
N HIS A 63 1.13 2.06 -5.65
CA HIS A 63 0.53 3.32 -5.23
C HIS A 63 0.09 4.14 -6.44
N GLY A 64 0.94 4.27 -7.46
CA GLY A 64 0.62 4.99 -8.70
C GLY A 64 -0.59 4.43 -9.44
N LEU A 65 -0.65 3.10 -9.60
CA LEU A 65 -1.80 2.43 -10.25
C LEU A 65 -3.09 2.57 -9.44
N VAL A 66 -3.01 2.48 -8.11
CA VAL A 66 -4.17 2.70 -7.24
C VAL A 66 -4.66 4.15 -7.31
N ASP A 67 -3.75 5.13 -7.35
CA ASP A 67 -4.10 6.54 -7.49
C ASP A 67 -4.72 6.85 -8.86
N ASP A 68 -4.19 6.27 -9.93
CA ASP A 68 -4.77 6.38 -11.27
C ASP A 68 -6.18 5.78 -11.35
N PHE A 69 -6.37 4.61 -10.72
CA PHE A 69 -7.69 4.02 -10.55
C PHE A 69 -8.65 4.98 -9.84
N HIS A 70 -8.26 5.58 -8.70
CA HIS A 70 -9.13 6.50 -7.97
C HIS A 70 -9.43 7.79 -8.77
N ARG A 71 -8.46 8.29 -9.54
CA ARG A 71 -8.64 9.45 -10.41
C ARG A 71 -9.65 9.20 -11.52
N THR A 72 -9.64 8.01 -12.11
CA THR A 72 -10.54 7.62 -13.21
C THR A 72 -11.91 7.13 -12.71
N ALA A 73 -11.98 6.59 -11.49
CA ALA A 73 -13.20 6.04 -10.92
C ALA A 73 -14.13 7.06 -10.24
N ALA A 74 -13.69 8.32 -10.05
CA ALA A 74 -14.38 9.55 -9.59
C ALA A 74 -15.31 9.52 -8.36
N GLU A 75 -15.86 8.38 -7.93
CA GLU A 75 -16.99 8.30 -6.99
C GLU A 75 -16.76 7.32 -5.83
N LEU A 76 -15.59 6.68 -5.72
CA LEU A 76 -15.37 5.66 -4.70
C LEU A 76 -14.85 6.26 -3.39
N PRO A 77 -15.56 6.07 -2.26
CA PRO A 77 -15.06 6.49 -0.96
C PRO A 77 -13.77 5.73 -0.63
N ASN A 78 -12.66 6.46 -0.51
CA ASN A 78 -11.43 5.91 0.06
C ASN A 78 -11.66 5.73 1.58
N PRO A 79 -11.57 4.49 2.13
CA PRO A 79 -11.90 4.21 3.54
C PRO A 79 -11.08 4.98 4.58
N LEU A 80 -10.02 5.70 4.15
CA LEU A 80 -9.13 6.47 5.00
C LEU A 80 -9.00 7.94 4.57
N SER A 81 -9.96 8.44 3.79
CA SER A 81 -10.01 9.82 3.28
C SER A 81 -9.86 10.90 4.38
N GLY A 82 -10.30 10.62 5.61
CA GLY A 82 -10.19 11.51 6.77
C GLY A 82 -8.78 11.69 7.36
N LEU A 83 -7.79 10.89 6.95
CA LEU A 83 -6.39 11.06 7.35
C LEU A 83 -5.58 11.78 6.26
N PRO A 84 -4.56 12.59 6.64
CA PRO A 84 -3.54 13.07 5.70
C PRO A 84 -2.91 11.91 4.93
N GLY A 85 -2.60 12.11 3.65
CA GLY A 85 -2.14 11.04 2.75
C GLY A 85 -1.01 10.20 3.33
N GLN A 86 0.04 10.82 3.87
CA GLN A 86 1.16 10.09 4.47
C GLN A 86 0.77 9.27 5.71
N GLN A 87 -0.13 9.78 6.55
CA GLN A 87 -0.61 9.07 7.74
C GLN A 87 -1.47 7.87 7.35
N ARG A 88 -2.30 8.03 6.32
CA ARG A 88 -3.08 6.95 5.72
C ARG A 88 -2.18 5.82 5.24
N GLU A 89 -1.15 6.14 4.46
CA GLU A 89 -0.23 5.13 3.92
C GLU A 89 0.51 4.39 5.02
N ILE A 90 0.99 5.10 6.05
CA ILE A 90 1.58 4.47 7.23
C ILE A 90 0.59 3.48 7.88
N MET A 91 -0.67 3.86 8.04
CA MET A 91 -1.66 2.97 8.66
C MET A 91 -2.00 1.75 7.79
N VAL A 92 -2.13 1.92 6.47
CA VAL A 92 -2.35 0.82 5.52
C VAL A 92 -1.19 -0.17 5.58
N LEU A 93 0.03 0.33 5.40
CA LEU A 93 1.23 -0.52 5.36
C LEU A 93 1.47 -1.24 6.68
N ARG A 94 1.27 -0.58 7.81
CA ARG A 94 1.53 -1.14 9.14
C ARG A 94 0.43 -2.10 9.62
N SER A 95 -0.84 -1.79 9.35
CA SER A 95 -1.97 -2.49 9.98
C SER A 95 -2.66 -3.48 9.06
N LEU A 96 -2.83 -3.13 7.78
CA LEU A 96 -3.58 -3.94 6.81
C LEU A 96 -2.64 -4.82 5.97
N VAL A 97 -1.49 -4.29 5.57
CA VAL A 97 -0.47 -5.05 4.83
C VAL A 97 0.42 -5.86 5.78
N GLY A 98 0.80 -5.27 6.91
CA GLY A 98 1.56 -5.92 7.99
C GLY A 98 3.07 -5.68 7.92
N LEU A 99 3.53 -4.61 7.27
CA LEU A 99 4.95 -4.26 7.20
C LEU A 99 5.50 -3.79 8.55
N SER A 100 6.79 -4.04 8.79
CA SER A 100 7.53 -3.47 9.93
C SER A 100 7.68 -1.95 9.79
N ALA A 101 8.13 -1.26 10.84
CA ALA A 101 8.36 0.19 10.75
C ALA A 101 9.53 0.51 9.79
N ASP A 102 10.55 -0.34 9.77
CA ASP A 102 11.71 -0.26 8.87
C ASP A 102 11.31 -0.52 7.42
N ASP A 103 10.53 -1.57 7.15
CA ASP A 103 10.01 -1.87 5.81
C ASP A 103 9.06 -0.78 5.31
N THR A 104 8.22 -0.23 6.20
CA THR A 104 7.35 0.91 5.87
C THR A 104 8.17 2.15 5.54
N ALA A 105 9.25 2.41 6.28
CA ALA A 105 10.15 3.54 6.02
C ALA A 105 10.85 3.40 4.67
N LEU A 106 11.32 2.18 4.36
CA LEU A 106 11.90 1.82 3.07
C LEU A 106 10.90 2.02 1.93
N ALA A 107 9.67 1.50 2.10
CA ALA A 107 8.60 1.64 1.11
C ALA A 107 8.26 3.10 0.81
N LEU A 108 8.16 3.93 1.86
CA LEU A 108 7.78 5.34 1.76
C LEU A 108 8.95 6.29 1.46
N GLY A 109 10.18 5.79 1.36
CA GLY A 109 11.36 6.63 1.18
C GLY A 109 11.59 7.65 2.32
N CYS A 110 11.19 7.31 3.55
CA CYS A 110 11.33 8.21 4.72
C CYS A 110 12.07 7.53 5.88
N SER A 111 12.22 8.23 7.01
CA SER A 111 12.90 7.67 8.19
C SER A 111 11.95 6.83 9.06
N VAL A 112 12.49 5.83 9.76
CA VAL A 112 11.73 5.01 10.72
C VAL A 112 11.10 5.88 11.82
N GLN A 113 11.77 6.95 12.23
CA GLN A 113 11.24 7.93 13.18
C GLN A 113 10.01 8.66 12.61
N ALA A 114 10.05 9.05 11.33
CA ALA A 114 8.91 9.66 10.66
C ALA A 114 7.71 8.71 10.59
N VAL A 115 7.94 7.42 10.31
CA VAL A 115 6.89 6.38 10.35
C VAL A 115 6.25 6.27 11.73
N ARG A 116 7.07 6.16 12.79
CA ARG A 116 6.56 6.05 14.17
C ARG A 116 5.75 7.27 14.59
N LEU A 117 6.23 8.47 14.25
CA LEU A 117 5.54 9.72 14.54
C LEU A 117 4.22 9.84 13.76
N GLY A 118 4.24 9.51 12.46
CA GLY A 118 3.05 9.50 11.62
C GLY A 118 2.00 8.50 12.11
N GLN A 119 2.42 7.30 12.53
CA GLN A 119 1.55 6.29 13.14
C GLN A 119 0.92 6.81 14.44
N HIS A 120 1.72 7.40 15.33
CA HIS A 120 1.21 7.96 16.59
C HIS A 120 0.15 9.05 16.34
N ARG A 121 0.42 9.95 15.38
CA ARG A 121 -0.53 11.01 14.98
C ARG A 121 -1.82 10.44 14.40
N ALA A 122 -1.72 9.47 13.49
CA ALA A 122 -2.88 8.81 12.90
C ALA A 122 -3.75 8.14 13.96
N LEU A 123 -3.16 7.37 14.88
CA LEU A 123 -3.88 6.74 15.98
C LEU A 123 -4.51 7.75 16.93
N THR A 124 -3.88 8.90 17.13
CA THR A 124 -4.45 9.98 17.95
C THR A 124 -5.65 10.64 17.27
N ALA A 125 -5.60 10.81 15.95
CA ALA A 125 -6.70 11.34 15.15
C ALA A 125 -7.87 10.34 14.98
N LEU A 126 -7.57 9.04 14.98
CA LEU A 126 -8.57 7.96 14.87
C LEU A 126 -9.20 7.55 16.20
N ARG A 127 -8.64 7.97 17.35
CA ARG A 127 -9.32 7.81 18.63
C ARG A 127 -10.65 8.55 18.52
N PRO A 128 -11.79 7.92 18.84
CA PRO A 128 -13.06 8.61 18.82
C PRO A 128 -12.91 9.87 19.68
N ALA A 129 -13.41 11.00 19.20
CA ALA A 129 -13.79 12.08 20.09
C ALA A 129 -14.70 11.42 21.12
N ARG A 130 -14.16 11.19 22.32
CA ARG A 130 -14.87 10.51 23.38
C ARG A 130 -15.91 11.51 23.87
N ALA A 131 -17.09 11.47 23.25
CA ALA A 131 -18.30 12.17 23.61
C ALA A 131 -19.45 11.18 23.45
#